data_AF-A0A256ACJ7-F1
#
_entry.id   AF-A0A256ACJ7-F1
#
_cell.length_a   1.000
_cell.length_b   1.000
_cell.length_c   1.000
_cell.angle_alpha   90.00
_cell.angle_beta   90.00
_cell.angle_gamma   90.00
#
_symmetry.space_group_name_H-M   'P 1'
#
loop_
_entity.id
_entity.type
_entity.pdbx_description
1 polymer ?
#
loop_
_entity_poly.entity_id
_entity_poly.type
_entity_poly.pdbx_seq_one_letter_code
_entity_poly.pdbx_strand_id
1 'polypeptide(L)'
;MSVSVPYTYRLTTIIIASVWLINGLFCKVLQLVPRHSQIVQEILQLDYVTASALTTFIGVLEIIMFIWIISSYRSKLNAVAQIISVATMNILEFLFVPELLLWGRLNALFAAVFIVLVYYTEFIWHKKLKLTTP
;
A
#
# COMPACT_ATOMS: atom_id res chain seq x y z
N MET A 1 -2.55 -21.47 -27.71
CA MET A 1 -1.81 -21.92 -26.51
C MET A 1 -1.91 -20.80 -25.49
N SER A 2 -2.82 -20.89 -24.51
CA SER A 2 -2.98 -19.83 -23.51
C SER A 2 -1.75 -19.82 -22.62
N VAL A 3 -0.90 -18.81 -22.79
CA VAL A 3 0.23 -18.60 -21.89
C VAL A 3 -0.35 -18.34 -20.51
N SER A 4 -0.28 -19.35 -19.63
CA SER A 4 -0.77 -19.24 -18.27
C SER A 4 0.06 -18.19 -17.57
N VAL A 5 -0.60 -17.16 -17.06
CA VAL A 5 0.03 -16.18 -16.17
C VAL A 5 0.70 -16.98 -15.05
N PRO A 6 2.02 -16.84 -14.82
CA PRO A 6 2.72 -17.64 -13.84
C PRO A 6 2.04 -17.47 -12.48
N TYR A 7 1.78 -18.59 -11.80
CA TYR A 7 1.09 -18.62 -10.50
C TYR A 7 1.70 -17.64 -9.51
N THR A 8 3.01 -17.46 -9.60
CA THR A 8 3.76 -16.53 -8.79
C THR A 8 3.28 -15.08 -8.97
N TYR A 9 3.02 -14.61 -10.20
CA TYR A 9 2.54 -13.23 -10.45
C TYR A 9 1.18 -13.02 -9.80
N ARG A 10 0.24 -13.96 -10.02
CA ARG A 10 -1.10 -13.88 -9.42
C ARG A 10 -1.02 -13.88 -7.89
N LEU A 11 -0.18 -14.76 -7.33
CA LEU A 11 0.01 -14.84 -5.88
C LEU A 11 0.55 -13.53 -5.33
N THR A 12 1.60 -12.96 -5.92
CA THR A 12 2.18 -11.69 -5.45
C THR A 12 1.20 -10.53 -5.60
N THR A 13 0.44 -10.44 -6.69
CA THR A 13 -0.61 -9.43 -6.86
C THR A 13 -1.69 -9.56 -5.79
N ILE A 14 -2.14 -10.77 -5.48
CA ILE A 14 -3.14 -11.00 -4.43
C ILE A 14 -2.59 -10.60 -3.05
N ILE A 15 -1.33 -10.94 -2.75
CA ILE A 15 -0.66 -10.54 -1.49
C ILE A 15 -0.56 -9.02 -1.39
N ILE A 16 -0.14 -8.33 -2.46
CA ILE A 16 -0.06 -6.87 -2.48
C ILE A 16 -1.47 -6.29 -2.26
N ALA A 17 -2.46 -6.77 -3.01
CA ALA A 17 -3.84 -6.31 -2.91
C ALA A 17 -4.40 -6.51 -1.49
N SER A 18 -4.16 -7.66 -0.86
CA SER A 18 -4.65 -7.93 0.49
C SER A 18 -4.01 -7.02 1.53
N VAL A 19 -2.75 -6.61 1.38
CA VAL A 19 -2.13 -5.59 2.26
C VAL A 19 -2.92 -4.27 2.21
N TRP A 20 -3.29 -3.78 1.02
CA TRP A 20 -4.09 -2.57 0.87
C TRP A 20 -5.49 -2.72 1.45
N LEU A 21 -6.15 -3.86 1.22
CA LEU A 21 -7.48 -4.12 1.76
C LEU A 21 -7.46 -4.21 3.29
N ILE A 22 -6.50 -4.95 3.85
CA ILE A 22 -6.42 -5.16 5.30
C ILE A 22 -6.11 -3.84 6.01
N ASN A 23 -5.12 -3.10 5.53
CA ASN A 23 -4.76 -1.80 6.11
C ASN A 23 -5.87 -0.76 5.92
N GLY A 24 -6.47 -0.71 4.73
CA GLY A 24 -7.51 0.26 4.41
C GLY A 24 -8.79 0.01 5.20
N LEU A 25 -9.32 -1.20 5.10
CA LEU A 25 -10.59 -1.54 5.73
C LEU A 25 -10.46 -1.71 7.25
N PHE A 26 -9.63 -2.64 7.70
CA PHE A 26 -9.59 -3.01 9.12
C PHE A 26 -8.83 -1.99 9.96
N CYS A 27 -7.67 -1.54 9.50
CA CYS A 27 -6.85 -0.64 10.32
C CYS A 27 -7.34 0.81 10.28
N LYS A 28 -7.83 1.31 9.12
CA LYS A 28 -8.16 2.73 8.94
C LYS A 28 -9.66 3.03 8.91
N VAL A 29 -10.46 2.34 8.09
CA VAL A 29 -11.90 2.60 8.00
C VAL A 29 -12.63 2.15 9.26
N LEU A 30 -12.40 0.92 9.72
CA LEU A 30 -13.00 0.37 10.93
C LEU A 30 -12.33 0.88 12.22
N GLN A 31 -11.23 1.64 12.11
CA GLN A 31 -10.49 2.21 13.23
C GLN A 31 -10.10 1.19 14.32
N LEU A 32 -9.89 -0.09 13.94
CA LEU A 32 -9.53 -1.16 14.89
C LEU A 32 -8.13 -0.98 15.47
N VAL A 33 -7.34 -0.06 14.93
CA VAL A 33 -5.99 0.23 15.38
C VAL A 33 -5.84 1.75 15.58
N PRO A 34 -5.98 2.26 16.82
CA PRO A 34 -6.02 3.70 17.10
C PRO A 34 -4.72 4.44 16.76
N ARG A 35 -3.60 3.71 16.62
CA ARG A 35 -2.30 4.29 16.25
C ARG A 35 -2.33 5.07 14.95
N HIS A 36 -3.16 4.67 13.97
CA HIS A 36 -3.20 5.37 12.69
C HIS A 36 -3.79 6.78 12.82
N SER A 37 -4.83 6.95 13.64
CA SER A 37 -5.37 8.27 13.97
C SER A 37 -4.36 9.12 14.75
N GLN A 38 -3.58 8.50 15.65
CA GLN A 38 -2.50 9.19 16.38
C GLN A 38 -1.38 9.66 15.45
N ILE A 39 -0.95 8.83 14.50
CA ILE A 39 0.04 9.20 13.48
C ILE A 39 -0.44 10.44 12.69
N VAL A 40 -1.70 10.42 12.23
CA VAL A 40 -2.28 11.55 11.48
C VAL A 40 -2.41 12.79 12.35
N GLN A 41 -2.81 12.63 13.62
CA GLN A 41 -2.91 13.71 14.60
C GLN A 41 -1.56 14.39 14.81
N GLU A 42 -0.50 13.62 15.05
CA GLU A 42 0.85 14.15 15.30
C GLU A 42 1.45 14.81 14.05
N ILE A 43 1.31 14.19 12.87
CA ILE A 43 1.88 14.73 11.62
C ILE A 43 1.20 16.03 11.20
N LEU A 44 -0.14 16.10 11.30
CA LEU A 44 -0.91 17.24 10.81
C LEU A 44 -1.31 18.24 11.91
N GLN A 45 -0.96 17.95 13.18
CA GLN A 45 -1.30 18.76 14.36
C GLN A 45 -2.82 19.05 14.45
N LEU A 46 -3.63 18.02 14.20
CA LEU A 46 -5.09 18.11 14.19
C LEU A 46 -5.69 17.64 15.52
N ASP A 47 -6.94 18.02 15.79
CA ASP A 47 -7.72 17.39 16.85
C ASP A 47 -8.04 15.93 16.50
N TYR A 48 -8.36 15.13 17.51
CA TYR A 48 -8.60 13.70 17.35
C TYR A 48 -9.77 13.40 16.39
N VAL A 49 -10.83 14.20 16.40
CA VAL A 49 -12.02 13.96 15.57
C VAL A 49 -11.66 14.15 14.10
N THR A 50 -10.98 15.24 13.77
CA THR A 50 -10.51 15.53 12.41
C THR A 50 -9.47 14.51 11.95
N ALA A 51 -8.51 14.14 12.80
CA ALA A 51 -7.50 13.12 12.49
C ALA A 51 -8.12 11.75 12.22
N SER A 52 -9.13 11.35 12.99
CA SER A 52 -9.84 10.09 12.80
C SER A 52 -10.65 10.08 11.50
N ALA A 53 -11.32 11.18 11.17
CA ALA A 53 -12.04 11.33 9.90
C ALA A 53 -11.09 11.25 8.70
N LEU A 54 -9.94 11.91 8.78
CA LEU A 54 -8.93 11.86 7.73
C LEU A 54 -8.29 10.47 7.61
N THR A 55 -8.08 9.77 8.73
CA THR A 55 -7.61 8.38 8.74
C THR A 55 -8.59 7.46 8.02
N THR A 56 -9.89 7.60 8.29
CA THR A 56 -10.93 6.87 7.55
C THR A 56 -10.90 7.21 6.05
N PHE A 57 -10.72 8.48 5.68
CA PHE A 57 -10.58 8.88 4.28
C PHE A 57 -9.38 8.23 3.59
N ILE A 58 -8.21 8.21 4.24
CA ILE A 58 -7.03 7.48 3.77
C ILE A 58 -7.37 6.00 3.60
N GLY A 59 -8.07 5.39 4.57
CA GLY A 59 -8.52 4.00 4.47
C GLY A 59 -9.41 3.71 3.26
N VAL A 60 -10.32 4.63 2.91
CA VAL A 60 -11.13 4.52 1.69
C VAL A 60 -10.26 4.59 0.43
N LEU A 61 -9.27 5.49 0.38
CA LEU A 61 -8.31 5.55 -0.73
C LEU A 61 -7.52 4.25 -0.87
N GLU A 62 -7.17 3.59 0.23
CA GLU A 62 -6.50 2.27 0.21
C GLU A 62 -7.40 1.16 -0.33
N ILE A 63 -8.69 1.18 -0.01
CA ILE A 63 -9.67 0.25 -0.60
C ILE A 63 -9.82 0.49 -2.11
N ILE A 64 -9.82 1.75 -2.55
CA ILE A 64 -9.81 2.09 -3.98
C ILE A 64 -8.54 1.56 -4.66
N MET A 65 -7.38 1.67 -3.99
CA MET A 65 -6.13 1.10 -4.48
C MET A 65 -6.22 -0.42 -4.62
N PHE A 66 -6.82 -1.12 -3.65
CA PHE A 66 -7.10 -2.56 -3.74
C PHE A 66 -7.92 -2.91 -4.98
N ILE A 67 -9.04 -2.21 -5.21
CA ILE A 67 -9.90 -2.41 -6.38
C ILE A 67 -9.09 -2.17 -7.67
N TRP A 68 -8.27 -1.12 -7.69
CA TRP A 68 -7.45 -0.77 -8.84
C TRP A 68 -6.39 -1.85 -9.15
N ILE A 69 -5.74 -2.42 -8.13
CA ILE A 69 -4.80 -3.55 -8.29
C ILE A 69 -5.50 -4.76 -8.91
N ILE A 70 -6.64 -5.18 -8.35
CA ILE A 70 -7.37 -6.35 -8.85
C ILE A 70 -7.91 -6.13 -10.27
N SER A 71 -8.36 -4.91 -10.58
CA SER A 71 -8.85 -4.56 -11.92
C SER A 71 -7.77 -4.66 -12.99
N SER A 72 -6.48 -4.60 -12.62
CA SER A 72 -5.33 -4.50 -13.53
C SER A 72 -5.42 -3.33 -14.53
N TYR A 73 -6.33 -2.37 -14.33
CA TYR A 73 -6.49 -1.21 -15.20
C TYR A 73 -5.25 -0.32 -15.08
N ARG A 74 -4.56 -0.01 -16.20
CA ARG A 74 -3.34 0.82 -16.20
C ARG A 74 -2.35 0.44 -15.08
N SER A 75 -2.05 -0.85 -14.96
CA SER A 75 -1.23 -1.46 -13.89
C SER A 75 0.08 -0.73 -13.58
N LYS A 76 0.77 -0.18 -14.60
CA LYS A 76 1.98 0.64 -14.40
C LYS A 76 1.74 1.90 -13.55
N LEU A 77 0.66 2.63 -13.82
CA LEU A 77 0.31 3.83 -13.05
C LEU A 77 -0.10 3.45 -11.63
N ASN A 78 -0.83 2.34 -11.50
CA ASN A 78 -1.19 1.81 -10.20
C ASN A 78 0.06 1.45 -9.37
N ALA A 79 1.04 0.75 -9.93
CA ALA A 79 2.29 0.42 -9.24
C ALA A 79 3.09 1.68 -8.84
N VAL A 80 3.20 2.68 -9.72
CA VAL A 80 3.84 3.96 -9.39
C VAL A 80 3.11 4.66 -8.25
N ALA A 81 1.78 4.70 -8.29
CA ALA A 81 0.97 5.29 -7.22
C ALA A 81 1.18 4.55 -5.88
N GLN A 82 1.20 3.22 -5.89
CA GLN A 82 1.49 2.41 -4.69
C GLN A 82 2.88 2.74 -4.11
N ILE A 83 3.92 2.78 -4.96
CA ILE A 83 5.29 3.06 -4.53
C ILE A 83 5.37 4.47 -3.91
N ILE A 84 4.81 5.47 -4.59
CA ILE A 84 4.80 6.86 -4.10
C ILE A 84 4.05 6.96 -2.79
N SER A 85 2.86 6.36 -2.66
CA SER A 85 2.06 6.41 -1.44
C SER A 85 2.80 5.75 -0.26
N VAL A 86 3.34 4.55 -0.45
CA VAL A 86 4.06 3.82 0.60
C VAL A 86 5.34 4.56 1.01
N ALA A 87 6.09 5.08 0.04
CA ALA A 87 7.29 5.86 0.32
C ALA A 87 6.96 7.15 1.08
N THR A 88 5.95 7.89 0.62
CA THR A 88 5.56 9.17 1.23
C THR A 88 5.12 8.97 2.67
N MET A 89 4.19 8.05 2.92
CA MET A 89 3.69 7.83 4.29
C MET A 89 4.81 7.33 5.22
N ASN A 90 5.68 6.42 4.75
CA ASN A 90 6.76 5.91 5.60
C ASN A 90 7.84 6.95 5.88
N ILE A 91 8.14 7.84 4.91
CA ILE A 91 9.07 8.96 5.15
C ILE A 91 8.50 9.89 6.23
N LEU A 92 7.21 10.24 6.13
CA LEU A 92 6.56 11.07 7.15
C LEU A 92 6.56 10.38 8.51
N GLU A 93 6.16 9.11 8.57
CA GLU A 93 6.13 8.34 9.81
C GLU A 93 7.53 8.21 10.46
N PHE A 94 8.55 7.97 9.65
CA PHE A 94 9.94 7.83 10.13
C PHE A 94 10.49 9.13 10.71
N LEU A 95 10.17 10.27 10.10
CA LEU A 95 10.70 11.58 10.52
C LEU A 95 9.96 12.15 11.73
N PHE A 96 8.63 12.02 11.77
CA PHE A 96 7.81 12.71 12.77
C PHE A 96 7.38 11.82 13.94
N VAL A 97 7.11 10.54 13.69
CA VAL A 97 6.46 9.67 14.69
C VAL A 97 7.08 8.27 14.78
N PRO A 98 8.42 8.17 14.94
CA PRO A 98 9.08 6.86 14.99
C PRO A 98 8.61 5.99 16.16
N GLU A 99 8.14 6.58 17.27
CA GLU A 99 7.67 5.84 18.45
C GLU A 99 6.29 5.19 18.25
N LEU A 100 5.47 5.69 17.32
CA LEU A 100 4.14 5.15 17.00
C LEU A 100 4.20 4.00 15.96
N LEU A 101 5.36 3.83 15.32
CA LEU A 101 5.61 2.75 14.37
C LEU A 101 5.76 1.41 15.11
N LEU A 102 5.09 0.37 14.61
CA LEU A 102 5.12 -0.98 15.17
C LEU A 102 6.52 -1.53 15.47
N TRP A 103 7.48 -1.18 14.61
CA TRP A 103 8.86 -1.64 14.67
C TRP A 103 9.84 -0.46 14.78
N GLY A 104 9.34 0.69 15.24
CA GLY A 104 10.08 1.94 15.21
C GLY A 104 10.62 2.25 13.82
N ARG A 105 11.88 2.68 13.77
CA ARG A 105 12.62 2.99 12.53
C ARG A 105 12.78 1.80 11.58
N LEU A 106 12.65 0.56 12.05
CA LEU A 106 12.71 -0.63 11.17
C LEU A 106 11.50 -0.74 10.25
N ASN A 107 10.41 0.01 10.49
CA ASN A 107 9.26 0.04 9.56
C ASN A 107 9.67 0.47 8.14
N ALA A 108 10.68 1.34 8.03
CA ALA A 108 11.23 1.76 6.74
C ALA A 108 11.82 0.59 5.93
N LEU A 109 12.37 -0.45 6.59
CA LEU A 109 12.86 -1.65 5.91
C LEU A 109 11.70 -2.45 5.32
N PHE A 110 10.61 -2.65 6.08
CA PHE A 110 9.42 -3.34 5.58
C PHE A 110 8.78 -2.59 4.40
N ALA A 111 8.73 -1.26 4.48
CA ALA A 111 8.27 -0.41 3.38
C ALA A 111 9.15 -0.54 2.13
N ALA A 112 10.48 -0.54 2.29
CA ALA A 112 11.41 -0.74 1.19
C ALA A 112 11.23 -2.10 0.53
N VAL A 113 11.09 -3.17 1.32
CA VAL A 113 10.81 -4.53 0.82
C VAL A 113 9.49 -4.56 0.04
N PHE A 114 8.43 -3.92 0.56
CA PHE A 114 7.14 -3.85 -0.12
C PHE A 114 7.21 -3.08 -1.44
N ILE A 115 7.92 -1.94 -1.47
CA ILE A 115 8.16 -1.16 -2.70
C ILE A 115 8.90 -2.00 -3.75
N VAL A 116 9.96 -2.71 -3.34
CA VAL A 116 10.71 -3.60 -4.23
C VAL A 116 9.81 -4.72 -4.77
N LEU A 117 8.95 -5.29 -3.92
CA LEU A 117 7.98 -6.31 -4.32
C LEU A 117 7.02 -5.78 -5.41
N VAL A 118 6.40 -4.62 -5.18
CA VAL A 118 5.50 -3.97 -6.15
C VAL A 118 6.23 -3.68 -7.47
N TYR A 119 7.44 -3.13 -7.39
CA TYR A 119 8.27 -2.83 -8.57
C TYR A 119 8.59 -4.10 -9.36
N TYR A 120 9.01 -5.17 -8.68
CA TYR A 120 9.39 -6.42 -9.33
C TYR A 120 8.20 -7.11 -10.00
N THR A 121 7.04 -7.15 -9.32
CA THR A 121 5.80 -7.71 -9.86
C THR A 121 5.35 -6.98 -11.13
N GLU A 122 5.34 -5.64 -11.12
CA GLU A 122 4.84 -4.89 -12.27
C GLU A 122 5.90 -4.73 -13.37
N PHE A 123 7.13 -4.29 -13.08
CA PHE A 123 8.06 -3.90 -14.14
C PHE A 123 8.86 -5.07 -14.73
N ILE A 124 9.05 -6.15 -13.97
CA ILE A 124 9.83 -7.31 -14.42
C ILE A 124 8.90 -8.43 -14.88
N TRP A 125 7.91 -8.80 -14.07
CA TRP A 125 7.04 -9.93 -14.41
C TRP A 125 5.95 -9.60 -15.42
N HIS A 126 5.27 -8.45 -15.28
CA HIS A 126 4.28 -8.03 -16.28
C HIS A 126 4.91 -7.82 -17.67
N LYS A 127 6.15 -7.32 -17.74
CA LYS A 127 6.88 -7.15 -19.00
C LYS A 127 7.19 -8.49 -19.67
N LYS A 128 7.64 -9.49 -18.89
CA LYS A 128 7.85 -10.86 -19.40
C LYS A 128 6.54 -11.47 -19.91
N LEU A 129 5.42 -11.25 -19.21
CA LEU A 129 4.10 -11.70 -19.62
C LEU A 129 3.64 -11.11 -20.97
N LYS A 130 3.80 -9.80 -21.16
CA LYS A 130 3.47 -9.14 -22.44
C LYS A 130 4.36 -9.56 -23.61
N LEU A 131 5.62 -9.93 -23.35
CA LEU A 131 6.54 -10.41 -24.39
C LEU A 131 6.30 -11.88 -24.78
N THR A 132 5.57 -12.63 -23.96
CA THR A 132 5.28 -14.05 -24.21
C THR A 132 3.91 -14.26 -24.87
N THR A 133 3.04 -13.25 -24.85
CA THR A 133 1.79 -13.22 -25.62
C THR A 133 2.06 -12.68 -27.03
N PRO A 134 1.78 -13.45 -28.10
CA PRO A 134 1.97 -13.00 -29.49
C PRO A 134 1.02 -11.86 -29.88
#